data_AF-A0A2P5KA19-F1
#
_entry.id   AF-A0A2P5KA19-F1
#
_cell.length_a   1.000
_cell.length_b   1.000
_cell.length_c   1.000
_cell.angle_alpha   90.00
_cell.angle_beta   90.00
_cell.angle_gamma   90.00
#
_symmetry.space_group_name_H-M   'P 1'
#
loop_
_entity.id
_entity.type
_entity.pdbx_description
1 polymer ?
#
loop_
_entity_poly.entity_id
_entity_poly.type
_entity_poly.pdbx_seq_one_letter_code
_entity_poly.pdbx_strand_id
1 'polypeptide(L)'
;MQRELNLKPEMQRVDIRCINAQPSMTAAIRLCQQLSGLDDKKIVGKQGIVADVAQWSRITRSGQHYFPQDKLNAFMDLCGNEAPLVWLARSRGYDLTPLETEMERRLHLEREKTDELERENMLLKKLLTGRME
;
A
#
# COMPACT_ATOMS: atom_id res chain seq x y z
N MET A 1 15.75 -16.97 19.81
CA MET A 1 14.86 -16.89 18.64
C MET A 1 14.93 -15.46 18.10
N GLN A 2 15.83 -15.19 17.16
CA GLN A 2 15.91 -13.88 16.50
C GLN A 2 14.64 -13.70 15.66
N ARG A 3 13.83 -12.69 15.97
CA ARG A 3 12.75 -12.26 15.07
C ARG A 3 13.42 -11.55 13.90
N GLU A 4 13.49 -12.21 12.75
CA GLU A 4 13.77 -11.52 11.50
C GLU A 4 12.61 -10.54 11.28
N LEU A 5 12.91 -9.25 11.42
CA LEU A 5 12.00 -8.19 11.02
C LEU A 5 12.00 -8.23 9.49
N ASN A 6 10.96 -8.83 8.90
CA ASN A 6 10.76 -8.80 7.46
C ASN A 6 10.33 -7.38 7.07
N LEU A 7 11.33 -6.48 7.03
CA LEU A 7 11.16 -5.11 6.57
C LEU A 7 10.87 -5.17 5.08
N LYS A 8 9.63 -4.82 4.72
CA LYS A 8 9.29 -4.64 3.31
C LYS A 8 10.19 -3.56 2.71
N PRO A 9 10.67 -3.76 1.48
CA PRO A 9 11.45 -2.73 0.80
C PRO A 9 10.62 -1.44 0.65
N GLU A 10 11.29 -0.29 0.65
CA GLU A 10 10.62 0.98 0.39
C GLU A 10 10.05 0.96 -1.03
N MET A 11 8.73 1.13 -1.13
CA MET A 11 8.03 1.05 -2.41
C MET A 11 8.16 2.38 -3.16
N GLN A 12 8.50 2.30 -4.44
CA GLN A 12 8.54 3.45 -5.33
C GLN A 12 7.16 4.10 -5.41
N ARG A 13 7.11 5.41 -5.16
CA ARG A 13 5.91 6.20 -5.39
C ARG A 13 5.62 6.33 -6.89
N VAL A 14 4.40 5.99 -7.27
CA VAL A 14 3.93 6.08 -8.67
C VAL A 14 3.04 7.29 -8.85
N ASP A 15 3.24 8.06 -9.93
CA ASP A 15 2.38 9.20 -10.26
C ASP A 15 0.93 8.75 -10.50
N ILE A 16 0.01 9.33 -9.74
CA ILE A 16 -1.42 9.06 -9.79
C ILE A 16 -2.01 9.28 -11.19
N ARG A 17 -1.48 10.23 -11.97
CA ARG A 17 -1.95 10.47 -13.35
C ARG A 17 -1.69 9.26 -14.24
N CYS A 18 -0.52 8.65 -14.11
CA CYS A 18 -0.16 7.44 -14.85
C CYS A 18 -1.05 6.26 -14.44
N ILE A 19 -1.40 6.16 -13.14
CA ILE A 19 -2.32 5.15 -12.63
C ILE A 19 -3.73 5.34 -13.21
N ASN A 20 -4.29 6.54 -13.11
CA ASN A 20 -5.65 6.83 -13.58
C ASN A 20 -5.82 6.65 -15.09
N ALA A 21 -4.73 6.82 -15.86
CA ALA A 21 -4.73 6.60 -17.30
C ALA A 21 -4.82 5.11 -17.70
N GLN A 22 -4.62 4.17 -16.77
CA GLN A 22 -4.65 2.75 -17.11
C GLN A 22 -6.10 2.26 -17.30
N PRO A 23 -6.44 1.66 -18.47
CA PRO A 23 -7.81 1.28 -18.78
C PRO A 23 -8.28 -0.01 -18.07
N SER A 24 -7.36 -0.78 -17.48
CA SER A 24 -7.68 -2.07 -16.84
C SER A 24 -6.63 -2.49 -15.82
N MET A 25 -6.99 -3.45 -14.96
CA MET A 25 -6.06 -4.06 -14.00
C MET A 25 -4.84 -4.67 -14.69
N THR A 26 -5.03 -5.32 -15.84
CA THR A 26 -3.92 -5.88 -16.62
C THR A 26 -2.99 -4.79 -17.14
N ALA A 27 -3.51 -3.61 -17.52
CA ALA A 27 -2.68 -2.48 -17.92
C ALA A 27 -1.89 -1.93 -16.71
N ALA A 28 -2.50 -1.86 -15.53
CA ALA A 28 -1.80 -1.48 -14.30
C ALA A 28 -0.69 -2.49 -13.90
N ILE A 29 -0.91 -3.79 -14.11
CA ILE A 29 0.12 -4.84 -13.93
C ILE A 29 1.29 -4.64 -14.90
N ARG A 30 1.01 -4.31 -16.17
CA ARG A 30 2.07 -4.00 -17.15
C ARG A 30 2.84 -2.73 -16.76
N LEU A 31 2.15 -1.68 -16.33
CA LEU A 31 2.76 -0.45 -15.86
C LEU A 31 3.68 -0.72 -14.65
N CYS A 32 3.24 -1.56 -13.71
CA CYS A 32 4.02 -1.97 -12.55
C CYS A 32 5.37 -2.60 -12.95
N GLN A 33 5.35 -3.51 -13.92
CA GLN A 33 6.58 -4.09 -14.48
C GLN A 33 7.43 -3.05 -15.22
N GLN A 34 6.81 -2.17 -16.01
CA GLN A 34 7.55 -1.16 -16.78
C GLN A 34 8.31 -0.19 -15.87
N LEU A 35 7.68 0.23 -14.77
CA LEU A 35 8.29 1.13 -13.79
C LEU A 35 9.43 0.47 -13.02
N SER A 36 9.37 -0.85 -12.81
CA SER A 36 10.45 -1.59 -12.13
C SER A 36 11.69 -1.83 -13.00
N GLY A 37 11.56 -1.68 -14.33
CA GLY A 37 12.64 -1.97 -15.28
C GLY A 37 13.01 -3.45 -15.39
N LEU A 38 12.18 -4.35 -14.85
CA LEU A 38 12.44 -5.79 -14.87
C LEU A 38 12.05 -6.41 -16.22
N ASP A 39 12.96 -7.22 -16.76
CA ASP A 39 12.69 -8.07 -17.91
C ASP A 39 11.77 -9.25 -17.53
N ASP A 40 11.02 -9.78 -18.50
CA ASP A 40 10.06 -10.88 -18.33
C ASP A 40 10.71 -12.09 -17.63
N LYS A 41 12.00 -12.33 -17.91
CA LYS A 41 12.81 -13.41 -17.32
C LYS A 41 12.89 -13.36 -15.79
N LYS A 42 12.73 -12.19 -15.17
CA LYS A 42 12.74 -12.02 -13.71
C LYS A 42 11.40 -12.32 -13.06
N ILE A 43 10.32 -12.29 -13.84
CA ILE A 43 8.95 -12.53 -13.38
C ILE A 43 8.59 -14.01 -13.51
N VAL A 44 9.16 -14.69 -14.51
CA VAL A 44 8.87 -16.09 -14.81
C VAL A 44 9.78 -17.06 -14.04
N GLY A 45 9.36 -18.32 -13.94
CA GLY A 45 10.17 -19.43 -13.45
C GLY A 45 9.46 -20.24 -12.37
N LYS A 46 10.09 -21.32 -11.91
CA LYS A 46 9.48 -22.25 -10.93
C LYS A 46 9.08 -21.58 -9.60
N GLN A 47 9.83 -20.56 -9.20
CA GLN A 47 9.53 -19.73 -8.02
C GLN A 47 9.08 -18.31 -8.39
N GLY A 48 8.90 -18.06 -9.69
CA GLY A 48 8.41 -16.78 -10.21
C GLY A 48 6.92 -16.60 -9.99
N ILE A 49 6.38 -15.52 -10.56
CA ILE A 49 4.96 -15.20 -10.55
C ILE A 49 4.19 -16.15 -11.46
N VAL A 50 4.79 -16.52 -12.60
CA VAL A 50 4.23 -17.48 -13.56
C VAL A 50 5.30 -18.47 -14.02
N ALA A 51 4.89 -19.61 -14.57
CA ALA A 51 5.81 -20.68 -14.90
C ALA A 51 6.75 -20.34 -16.08
N ASP A 52 6.22 -19.67 -17.11
CA ASP A 52 6.95 -19.38 -18.33
C ASP A 52 6.56 -18.04 -19.00
N VAL A 53 7.38 -17.62 -19.96
CA VAL A 53 7.23 -16.36 -20.71
C VAL A 53 5.98 -16.37 -21.61
N ALA A 54 5.60 -17.53 -22.15
CA ALA A 54 4.41 -17.62 -23.00
C ALA A 54 3.14 -17.39 -22.18
N GLN A 55 3.06 -17.94 -20.97
CA GLN A 55 2.00 -17.68 -20.02
C GLN A 55 1.97 -16.19 -19.64
N TRP A 56 3.14 -15.59 -19.33
CA TRP A 56 3.22 -14.15 -19.06
C TRP A 56 2.67 -13.32 -20.22
N SER A 57 3.11 -13.58 -21.45
CA SER A 57 2.62 -12.88 -22.65
C SER A 57 1.12 -13.09 -22.89
N ARG A 58 0.56 -14.28 -22.57
CA ARG A 58 -0.89 -14.50 -22.69
C ARG A 58 -1.70 -13.67 -21.69
N ILE A 59 -1.15 -13.45 -20.50
CA ILE A 59 -1.75 -12.57 -19.48
C ILE A 59 -1.61 -11.11 -19.90
N THR A 60 -0.40 -10.69 -20.29
CA THR A 60 -0.03 -9.28 -20.47
C THR A 60 -0.05 -8.79 -21.91
N ARG A 61 -0.49 -9.57 -22.90
CA ARG A 61 -0.64 -9.05 -24.28
C ARG A 61 -1.94 -9.51 -24.90
N SER A 62 -2.18 -10.83 -24.95
CA SER A 62 -3.36 -11.36 -25.64
C SER A 62 -4.63 -11.39 -24.77
N GLY A 63 -4.51 -11.35 -23.45
CA GLY A 63 -5.66 -11.47 -22.54
C GLY A 63 -6.29 -12.87 -22.52
N GLN A 64 -5.58 -13.88 -23.04
CA GLN A 64 -6.06 -15.25 -23.15
C GLN A 64 -5.85 -16.07 -21.87
N HIS A 65 -5.22 -15.50 -20.86
CA HIS A 65 -4.98 -16.14 -19.57
C HIS A 65 -5.10 -15.12 -18.43
N TYR A 66 -5.58 -15.55 -17.27
CA TYR A 66 -5.71 -14.70 -16.09
C TYR A 66 -4.41 -14.61 -15.29
N PHE A 67 -4.19 -13.47 -14.65
CA PHE A 67 -3.08 -13.28 -13.72
C PHE A 67 -3.35 -14.07 -12.42
N PRO A 68 -2.35 -14.77 -11.84
CA PRO A 68 -2.52 -15.49 -10.58
C PRO A 68 -2.65 -14.52 -9.40
N GLN A 69 -3.89 -14.26 -8.97
CA GLN A 69 -4.19 -13.25 -7.95
C GLN A 69 -3.45 -13.45 -6.63
N ASP A 70 -3.22 -14.70 -6.21
CA ASP A 70 -2.52 -15.04 -4.96
C ASP A 70 -1.04 -14.64 -5.00
N LYS A 71 -0.49 -14.35 -6.19
CA LYS A 71 0.88 -13.87 -6.41
C LYS A 71 0.98 -12.35 -6.55
N LEU A 72 -0.12 -11.61 -6.44
CA LEU A 72 -0.13 -10.16 -6.68
C LEU A 72 0.79 -9.40 -5.72
N ASN A 73 0.76 -9.74 -4.43
CA ASN A 73 1.64 -9.10 -3.44
C ASN A 73 3.12 -9.37 -3.75
N ALA A 74 3.46 -10.64 -3.99
CA ALA A 74 4.83 -11.02 -4.35
C ALA A 74 5.30 -10.34 -5.64
N PHE A 75 4.40 -10.13 -6.61
CA PHE A 75 4.70 -9.39 -7.83
C PHE A 75 4.96 -7.90 -7.58
N MET A 76 4.15 -7.24 -6.76
CA MET A 76 4.38 -5.84 -6.39
C MET A 76 5.66 -5.68 -5.59
N ASP A 77 5.92 -6.56 -4.62
CA ASP A 77 7.17 -6.59 -3.84
C ASP A 77 8.39 -6.79 -4.76
N LEU A 78 8.28 -7.69 -5.74
CA LEU A 78 9.33 -7.91 -6.75
C LEU A 78 9.56 -6.68 -7.63
N CYS A 79 8.50 -6.01 -8.05
CA CYS A 79 8.57 -4.80 -8.88
C CYS A 79 8.92 -3.54 -8.08
N GLY A 80 8.88 -3.60 -6.75
CA GLY A 80 9.15 -2.47 -5.87
C GLY A 80 8.17 -1.31 -6.01
N ASN A 81 6.92 -1.57 -6.47
CA ASN A 81 5.89 -0.55 -6.56
C ASN A 81 4.48 -1.13 -6.46
N GLU A 82 3.52 -0.29 -6.06
CA GLU A 82 2.15 -0.72 -5.73
C GLU A 82 1.12 -0.30 -6.79
N ALA A 83 1.56 -0.07 -8.04
CA ALA A 83 0.68 0.43 -9.10
C ALA A 83 -0.64 -0.35 -9.26
N PRO A 84 -0.68 -1.70 -9.21
CA PRO A 84 -1.92 -2.46 -9.31
C PRO A 84 -2.88 -2.22 -8.13
N LEU A 85 -2.34 -2.11 -6.92
CA LEU A 85 -3.13 -1.85 -5.70
C LEU A 85 -3.74 -0.45 -5.74
N VAL A 86 -2.93 0.57 -6.07
CA VAL A 86 -3.39 1.96 -6.18
C VAL A 86 -4.46 2.07 -7.28
N TRP A 87 -4.28 1.41 -8.42
CA TRP A 87 -5.28 1.38 -9.48
C TRP A 87 -6.61 0.78 -9.01
N LEU A 88 -6.56 -0.36 -8.30
CA LEU A 88 -7.75 -1.05 -7.82
C LEU A 88 -8.55 -0.20 -6.81
N ALA A 89 -7.86 0.46 -5.88
CA ALA A 89 -8.51 1.36 -4.93
C ALA A 89 -9.21 2.52 -5.66
N ARG A 90 -8.48 3.18 -6.57
CA ARG A 90 -8.96 4.37 -7.26
C ARG A 90 -10.08 4.09 -8.26
N SER A 91 -10.02 2.97 -8.98
CA SER A 91 -11.10 2.52 -9.87
C SER A 91 -12.43 2.29 -9.14
N ARG A 92 -12.38 2.12 -7.81
CA ARG A 92 -13.55 1.97 -6.94
C ARG A 92 -13.90 3.24 -6.15
N GLY A 93 -13.17 4.34 -6.37
CA GLY A 93 -13.39 5.62 -5.68
C GLY A 93 -12.79 5.69 -4.28
N TYR A 94 -11.85 4.80 -3.94
CA TYR A 94 -11.13 4.83 -2.66
C TYR A 94 -9.75 5.46 -2.80
N ASP A 95 -9.28 6.03 -1.70
CA ASP A 95 -7.86 6.36 -1.50
C ASP A 95 -7.24 5.40 -0.48
N LEU A 96 -5.94 5.17 -0.61
CA LEU A 96 -5.21 4.24 0.26
C LEU A 96 -4.52 4.99 1.37
N THR A 97 -4.87 4.66 2.60
CA THR A 97 -4.15 5.13 3.79
C THR A 97 -3.35 3.96 4.36
N PRO A 98 -2.07 4.15 4.71
CA PRO A 98 -1.31 3.15 5.46
C PRO A 98 -2.08 2.77 6.72
N LEU A 99 -2.04 1.48 7.08
CA LEU A 99 -2.54 1.06 8.38
C LEU A 99 -1.63 1.65 9.45
N GLU A 100 -2.23 2.29 10.46
CA GLU A 100 -1.50 2.69 11.65
C GLU A 100 -0.84 1.46 12.27
N THR A 101 0.45 1.58 12.55
CA THR A 101 1.13 0.59 13.38
C THR A 101 0.48 0.59 14.77
N GLU A 102 0.55 -0.54 15.46
CA GLU A 102 0.08 -0.65 16.85
C GLU A 102 0.72 0.42 17.76
N MET A 103 1.95 0.84 17.45
CA MET A 103 2.63 1.91 18.18
C MET A 103 2.06 3.30 17.85
N GLU A 104 1.80 3.60 16.58
CA GLU A 104 1.14 4.85 16.16
C GLU A 104 -0.27 4.95 16.74
N ARG A 105 -1.03 3.85 16.73
CA ARG A 105 -2.36 3.77 17.33
C ARG A 105 -2.32 4.06 18.84
N ARG A 106 -1.38 3.45 19.57
CA ARG A 106 -1.20 3.72 21.01
C ARG A 106 -0.83 5.17 21.27
N LEU A 107 0.07 5.73 20.46
CA LEU A 107 0.46 7.13 20.57
C LEU A 107 -0.75 8.06 20.35
N HIS A 108 -1.62 7.75 19.39
CA HIS A 108 -2.85 8.49 19.16
C HIS A 108 -3.77 8.47 20.38
N LEU A 109 -4.06 7.28 20.93
CA LEU A 109 -4.92 7.13 22.11
C LEU A 109 -4.38 7.83 23.35
N GLU A 110 -3.07 7.79 23.59
CA GLU A 110 -2.44 8.46 24.73
C GLU A 110 -2.43 9.98 24.57
N ARG A 111 -2.29 10.49 23.35
CA ARG A 111 -2.46 11.93 23.07
C ARG A 111 -3.90 12.39 23.33
N GLU A 112 -4.90 11.65 22.84
CA GLU A 112 -6.31 11.98 23.08
C GLU A 112 -6.64 12.04 24.57
N LYS A 113 -6.13 11.08 25.37
CA LYS A 113 -6.28 11.09 26.84
C LYS A 113 -5.59 12.28 27.48
N THR A 114 -4.38 12.61 27.03
CA THR A 114 -3.62 13.74 27.57
C THR A 114 -4.37 15.05 27.30
N ASP A 115 -4.88 15.24 26.08
CA ASP A 115 -5.65 16.43 25.70
C ASP A 115 -6.98 16.53 26.47
N GLU A 116 -7.60 15.41 26.80
CA GLU A 116 -8.80 15.38 27.65
C GLU A 116 -8.48 15.76 29.10
N LEU A 117 -7.43 15.18 29.68
CA LEU A 117 -6.97 15.49 31.04
C LEU A 117 -6.49 16.94 31.18
N GLU A 118 -5.86 17.50 30.14
CA GLU A 118 -5.45 18.91 30.11
C GLU A 118 -6.66 19.85 30.05
N ARG A 119 -7.68 19.51 29.25
CA ARG A 119 -8.95 20.26 29.21
C ARG A 119 -9.66 20.23 30.56
N GLU A 120 -9.76 19.07 31.19
CA GLU A 120 -10.35 18.92 32.53
C GLU A 120 -9.56 19.71 33.57
N ASN A 121 -8.24 19.60 33.58
CA ASN A 121 -7.39 20.39 34.49
C ASN A 121 -7.55 21.89 34.28
N MET A 122 -7.64 22.34 33.03
CA MET A 122 -7.85 23.76 32.72
C MET A 122 -9.19 24.24 33.27
N LEU A 123 -10.26 23.46 33.09
CA LEU A 123 -11.58 23.74 33.66
C LEU A 123 -11.54 23.79 35.18
N LEU A 124 -10.95 22.78 35.83
CA LEU A 124 -10.81 22.73 37.29
C LEU A 124 -10.00 23.92 37.83
N LYS A 125 -8.89 24.28 37.17
CA LYS A 125 -8.08 25.46 37.53
C LYS A 125 -8.87 26.77 37.39
N LYS A 126 -9.67 26.90 36.32
CA LYS A 126 -10.55 28.08 36.14
C LYS A 126 -11.62 28.16 37.24
N LEU A 127 -12.24 27.04 37.60
CA LEU A 127 -13.22 26.96 38.69
C LEU A 127 -12.60 27.31 40.05
N LEU A 128 -11.41 26.77 40.36
CA LEU A 128 -10.71 27.00 41.62
C LEU A 128 -10.19 28.43 41.78
N THR A 129 -9.83 29.10 40.68
CA THR A 129 -9.31 30.48 40.71
C THR A 129 -10.40 31.54 40.64
N GLY A 130 -11.68 31.16 40.61
CA GLY A 130 -12.83 32.07 40.67
C GLY A 130 -13.00 32.98 39.45
N ARG A 131 -12.24 32.76 38.37
CA ARG A 131 -12.35 33.53 37.11
C ARG A 131 -13.38 32.88 36.20
N MET A 132 -14.65 33.00 36.57
CA MET A 132 -15.75 32.95 35.63
C MET A 132 -16.23 34.38 35.37
N GLU A 133 -15.56 35.05 34.44
CA GLU A 133 -16.09 36.22 33.71
C GLU A 133 -15.98 35.91 32.22
#